data_AF-A0A948GZE5-F1
#
_entry.id   AF-A0A948GZE5-F1
#
_cell.length_a   1.000
_cell.length_b   1.000
_cell.length_c   1.000
_cell.angle_alpha   90.00
_cell.angle_beta   90.00
_cell.angle_gamma   90.00
#
_symmetry.space_group_name_H-M   'P 1'
#
loop_
_entity.id
_entity.type
_entity.pdbx_description
1 polymer ?
#
loop_
_entity_poly.entity_id
_entity_poly.type
_entity_poly.pdbx_seq_one_letter_code
_entity_poly.pdbx_strand_id
1 'polypeptide(L)'
;MRSVNFSDDNLAVQWQYVKRNLGQLGVLYQFDDFEFQAHGVIQKLIQSCVNEEFTLQVRAERYEHAPFRLDQRQGTYERNFTTTFGTSRIEIPRLRHHNVKIHYSLFEKYQRRQKKFDKAVVLAMLLGLSVRKQRRFFRSFIGDAISHTTASKLIRTLEDDLQAFRTRPIEDKYKYLILDGLWVKVKDGNKLKEKVILFVLGFTSDNKKKIVAFRLAKGETEEEVTVLLNDVYRRGLEGKQLKLIASDGAKGIRAAINMVYPYAKWQLCYVHKLRNLNKHIRHKTNNRPRMMRQVRAIYDSKNRRQAIERFEKFCAFWQEYEPYAIKCFGDGFFETLHYFEFGDDKNLISSTNHLERSLEEVRRRIKIQGYFKSDRSANLWVYGIISQVMQEQQPEAMPRHITIFRGLKYESVQLS
;
A
#
# COMPACT_ATOMS: atom_id res chain seq x y z
N MET A 1 52.67 -13.92 21.19
CA MET A 1 52.67 -12.82 20.20
C MET A 1 54.00 -12.88 19.44
N ARG A 2 54.00 -12.72 18.11
CA ARG A 2 55.27 -12.56 17.36
C ARG A 2 55.82 -11.14 17.58
N SER A 3 57.13 -10.92 17.52
CA SER A 3 57.67 -9.56 17.48
C SER A 3 57.45 -8.94 16.10
N VAL A 4 57.22 -7.62 16.04
CA VAL A 4 57.17 -6.85 14.79
C VAL A 4 58.43 -6.02 14.71
N ASN A 5 59.03 -5.97 13.54
CA ASN A 5 60.08 -5.01 13.24
C ASN A 5 59.45 -3.81 12.52
N PHE A 6 59.16 -2.74 13.27
CA PHE A 6 58.50 -1.53 12.73
C PHE A 6 59.37 -0.73 11.74
N SER A 7 60.63 -1.17 11.56
CA SER A 7 61.63 -0.54 10.71
C SER A 7 61.53 -0.96 9.24
N ASP A 8 61.10 -2.21 8.97
CA ASP A 8 61.24 -2.84 7.64
C ASP A 8 59.90 -3.07 6.92
N ASP A 9 58.79 -3.11 7.65
CA ASP A 9 57.46 -3.41 7.08
C ASP A 9 56.70 -2.13 6.64
N ASN A 10 56.03 -2.18 5.49
CA ASN A 10 55.14 -1.09 5.05
C ASN A 10 53.89 -0.98 5.97
N LEU A 11 53.41 0.25 6.20
CA LEU A 11 52.20 0.62 6.95
C LEU A 11 51.00 -0.33 6.76
N ALA A 12 50.74 -0.82 5.55
CA ALA A 12 49.64 -1.76 5.30
C ALA A 12 49.84 -3.12 6.01
N VAL A 13 51.07 -3.63 6.04
CA VAL A 13 51.45 -4.89 6.71
C VAL A 13 51.43 -4.69 8.23
N GLN A 14 51.95 -3.56 8.70
CA GLN A 14 51.90 -3.17 10.11
C GLN A 14 50.44 -3.06 10.61
N TRP A 15 49.54 -2.48 9.80
CA TRP A 15 48.12 -2.35 10.14
C TRP A 15 47.38 -3.69 10.18
N GLN A 16 47.71 -4.64 9.29
CA GLN A 16 47.16 -6.00 9.36
C GLN A 16 47.62 -6.74 10.61
N TYR A 17 48.86 -6.51 11.04
CA TYR A 17 49.39 -7.09 12.27
C TYR A 17 48.69 -6.52 13.52
N VAL A 18 48.53 -5.20 13.58
CA VAL A 18 47.77 -4.51 14.64
C VAL A 18 46.34 -5.03 14.69
N LYS A 19 45.66 -5.17 13.55
CA LYS A 19 44.31 -5.76 13.48
C LYS A 19 44.28 -7.20 13.99
N ARG A 20 45.24 -8.03 13.61
CA ARG A 20 45.29 -9.42 14.08
C ARG A 20 45.51 -9.51 15.58
N ASN A 21 46.43 -8.71 16.13
CA ASN A 21 46.73 -8.75 17.56
C ASN A 21 45.60 -8.15 18.41
N LEU A 22 44.98 -7.05 17.96
CA LEU A 22 43.80 -6.49 18.61
C LEU A 22 42.59 -7.46 18.51
N GLY A 23 42.47 -8.23 17.44
CA GLY A 23 41.50 -9.32 17.32
C GLY A 23 41.78 -10.48 18.28
N GLN A 24 43.05 -10.89 18.42
CA GLN A 24 43.48 -11.92 19.38
C GLN A 24 43.32 -11.49 20.85
N LEU A 25 43.40 -10.18 21.12
CA LEU A 25 43.15 -9.58 22.42
C LEU A 25 41.66 -9.33 22.72
N GLY A 26 40.75 -9.63 21.77
CA GLY A 26 39.32 -9.37 21.90
C GLY A 26 38.93 -7.88 21.89
N VAL A 27 39.83 -7.01 21.46
CA VAL A 27 39.66 -5.54 21.46
C VAL A 27 39.05 -5.05 20.14
N LEU A 28 39.21 -5.81 19.06
CA LEU A 28 38.52 -5.56 17.79
C LEU A 28 37.17 -6.28 17.80
N TYR A 29 36.14 -5.59 18.29
CA TYR A 29 34.76 -5.95 17.97
C TYR A 29 34.54 -5.65 16.48
N GLN A 30 34.50 -6.68 15.64
CA GLN A 30 33.93 -6.52 14.31
C GLN A 30 32.41 -6.40 14.48
N PHE A 31 31.75 -5.58 13.65
CA PHE A 31 30.30 -5.37 13.77
C PHE A 31 29.52 -6.70 13.63
N ASP A 32 30.09 -7.66 12.90
CA ASP A 32 29.57 -9.03 12.76
C ASP A 32 29.56 -9.79 14.11
N ASP A 33 30.55 -9.56 14.99
CA ASP A 33 30.58 -10.14 16.35
C ASP A 33 29.47 -9.55 17.22
N PHE A 34 29.13 -8.28 17.02
CA PHE A 34 28.03 -7.63 17.73
C PHE A 34 26.67 -8.20 17.33
N GLU A 35 26.39 -8.39 16.03
CA GLU A 35 25.12 -9.00 15.58
C GLU A 35 24.96 -10.42 16.13
N PHE A 36 26.03 -11.23 16.09
CA PHE A 36 26.01 -12.58 16.64
C PHE A 36 25.71 -12.57 18.15
N GLN A 37 26.37 -11.70 18.92
CA GLN A 37 26.13 -11.55 20.35
C GLN A 37 24.71 -11.05 20.65
N ALA A 38 24.22 -10.06 19.90
CA ALA A 38 22.87 -9.51 20.05
C ALA A 38 21.80 -10.59 19.81
N HIS A 39 21.93 -11.40 18.75
CA HIS A 39 21.04 -12.54 18.52
C HIS A 39 21.09 -13.55 19.67
N GLY A 40 22.27 -13.82 20.22
CA GLY A 40 22.44 -14.68 21.39
C GLY A 40 21.73 -14.15 22.64
N VAL A 41 21.82 -12.85 22.91
CA VAL A 41 21.12 -12.20 24.03
C VAL A 41 19.61 -12.28 23.84
N ILE A 42 19.11 -11.98 22.64
CA ILE A 42 17.67 -12.04 22.33
C ILE A 42 17.13 -13.47 22.51
N GLN A 43 17.86 -14.48 22.02
CA GLN A 43 17.49 -15.88 22.22
C GLN A 43 17.41 -16.23 23.71
N LYS A 44 18.40 -15.82 24.52
CA LYS A 44 18.41 -16.05 25.97
C LYS A 44 17.24 -15.36 26.68
N LEU A 45 16.89 -14.13 26.29
CA LEU A 45 15.73 -13.42 26.83
C LEU A 45 14.44 -14.18 26.53
N ILE A 46 14.21 -14.57 25.27
CA ILE A 46 13.02 -15.36 24.89
C ILE A 46 12.98 -16.68 25.66
N GLN A 47 14.12 -17.37 25.78
CA GLN A 47 14.22 -18.64 26.50
C GLN A 47 13.92 -18.48 28.00
N SER A 48 14.38 -17.38 28.61
CA SER A 48 14.14 -17.10 30.03
C SER A 48 12.66 -16.87 30.29
N CYS A 49 11.98 -16.04 29.49
CA CYS A 49 10.54 -15.85 29.60
C CYS A 49 9.74 -17.15 29.43
N VAL A 50 10.12 -18.01 28.47
CA VAL A 50 9.48 -19.32 28.28
C VAL A 50 9.66 -20.21 29.52
N ASN A 51 10.84 -20.22 30.12
CA ASN A 51 11.11 -21.04 31.31
C ASN A 51 10.36 -20.52 32.53
N GLU A 52 10.36 -19.20 32.74
CA GLU A 52 9.65 -18.52 33.85
C GLU A 52 8.15 -18.75 33.76
N GLU A 53 7.53 -18.50 32.60
CA GLU A 53 6.09 -18.72 32.42
C GLU A 53 5.70 -20.19 32.60
N PHE A 54 6.57 -21.11 32.19
CA PHE A 54 6.35 -22.54 32.43
C PHE A 54 6.46 -22.89 33.91
N THR A 55 7.48 -22.39 34.61
CA THR A 55 7.64 -22.58 36.07
C THR A 55 6.41 -22.07 36.81
N LEU A 56 5.95 -20.85 36.52
CA LEU A 56 4.80 -20.24 37.18
C LEU A 56 3.52 -21.07 37.02
N GLN A 57 3.30 -21.63 35.82
CA GLN A 57 2.12 -22.44 35.53
C GLN A 57 2.21 -23.86 36.10
N VAL A 58 3.40 -24.43 36.23
CA VAL A 58 3.61 -25.74 36.87
C VAL A 58 3.66 -25.64 38.40
N ARG A 59 3.97 -24.44 38.93
CA ARG A 59 4.21 -24.13 40.35
C ARG A 59 5.37 -24.92 40.95
N ALA A 60 6.42 -25.14 40.16
CA ALA A 60 7.65 -25.79 40.61
C ALA A 60 8.83 -25.43 39.70
N GLU A 61 9.94 -25.07 40.34
CA GLU A 61 11.23 -24.92 39.68
C GLU A 61 11.81 -26.25 39.22
N ARG A 62 12.84 -26.17 38.40
CA ARG A 62 13.53 -27.37 37.91
C ARG A 62 14.18 -28.09 39.10
N TYR A 63 13.82 -29.37 39.28
CA TYR A 63 14.26 -30.24 40.38
C TYR A 63 13.77 -29.86 41.79
N GLU A 64 12.93 -28.83 41.93
CA GLU A 64 12.39 -28.41 43.22
C GLU A 64 11.25 -29.32 43.68
N HIS A 65 11.32 -29.84 44.90
CA HIS A 65 10.23 -30.58 45.54
C HIS A 65 9.13 -29.64 46.09
N ALA A 66 8.26 -29.14 45.22
CA ALA A 66 7.10 -28.35 45.61
C ALA A 66 5.86 -29.23 45.91
N PRO A 67 5.25 -29.15 47.11
CA PRO A 67 4.06 -29.94 47.48
C PRO A 67 2.81 -29.54 46.68
N PHE A 68 2.71 -28.28 46.24
CA PHE A 68 1.59 -27.76 45.46
C PHE A 68 1.83 -27.74 43.94
N ARG A 69 2.80 -28.53 43.44
CA ARG A 69 3.06 -28.64 42.01
C ARG A 69 1.85 -29.20 41.27
N LEU A 70 1.60 -28.71 40.06
CA LEU A 70 0.46 -29.18 39.25
C LEU A 70 0.83 -30.29 38.27
N ASP A 71 2.09 -30.37 37.85
CA ASP A 71 2.60 -31.43 36.97
C ASP A 71 4.13 -31.58 37.09
N GLN A 72 4.72 -32.49 36.32
CA GLN A 72 6.16 -32.74 36.24
C GLN A 72 6.69 -32.42 34.83
N ARG A 73 7.97 -32.04 34.75
CA ARG A 73 8.69 -31.80 33.49
C ARG A 73 9.07 -33.12 32.82
N GLN A 74 8.95 -33.20 31.49
CA GLN A 74 9.37 -34.33 30.67
C GLN A 74 10.25 -33.87 29.49
N GLY A 75 11.42 -33.33 29.83
CA GLY A 75 12.36 -32.81 28.84
C GLY A 75 11.85 -31.57 28.09
N THR A 76 12.49 -31.28 26.97
CA THR A 76 12.20 -30.12 26.12
C THR A 76 12.07 -30.57 24.67
N TYR A 77 11.52 -29.69 23.83
CA TYR A 77 11.64 -29.82 22.39
C TYR A 77 12.01 -28.50 21.75
N GLU A 78 12.67 -28.58 20.62
CA GLU A 78 13.18 -27.39 19.97
C GLU A 78 12.19 -26.81 18.96
N ARG A 79 12.25 -25.50 18.83
CA ARG A 79 11.45 -24.74 17.90
C ARG A 79 12.22 -23.51 17.44
N ASN A 80 12.21 -23.29 16.13
CA ASN A 80 12.60 -22.00 15.57
C ASN A 80 11.46 -21.00 15.74
N PHE A 81 11.80 -19.81 16.24
CA PHE A 81 10.90 -18.67 16.36
C PHE A 81 11.52 -17.44 15.70
N THR A 82 10.86 -16.93 14.66
CA THR A 82 11.35 -15.79 13.88
C THR A 82 10.71 -14.50 14.36
N THR A 83 11.55 -13.52 14.67
CA THR A 83 11.16 -12.17 15.07
C THR A 83 11.70 -11.15 14.05
N THR A 84 11.48 -9.86 14.30
CA THR A 84 12.15 -8.81 13.51
C THR A 84 13.67 -8.76 13.73
N PHE A 85 14.19 -9.45 14.74
CA PHE A 85 15.61 -9.51 15.08
C PHE A 85 16.27 -10.83 14.65
N GLY A 86 15.66 -11.56 13.71
CA GLY A 86 16.19 -12.85 13.27
C GLY A 86 15.44 -14.05 13.81
N THR A 87 15.97 -15.23 13.50
CA THR A 87 15.41 -16.52 13.89
C THR A 87 16.20 -17.11 15.06
N SER A 88 15.52 -17.32 16.18
CA SER A 88 16.10 -17.93 17.37
C SER A 88 15.62 -19.37 17.52
N ARG A 89 16.53 -20.29 17.88
CA ARG A 89 16.19 -21.66 18.28
C ARG A 89 15.89 -21.65 19.78
N ILE A 90 14.67 -21.99 20.15
CA ILE A 90 14.21 -22.01 21.54
C ILE A 90 13.79 -23.42 21.94
N GLU A 91 14.01 -23.74 23.20
CA GLU A 91 13.59 -24.98 23.83
C GLU A 91 12.28 -24.77 24.59
N ILE A 92 11.27 -25.55 24.26
CA ILE A 92 9.96 -25.52 24.91
C ILE A 92 9.86 -26.71 25.86
N PRO A 93 9.72 -26.49 27.18
CA PRO A 93 9.54 -27.57 28.15
C PRO A 93 8.24 -28.35 27.90
N ARG A 94 8.27 -29.66 28.20
CA ARG A 94 7.09 -30.53 28.13
C ARG A 94 6.62 -30.93 29.52
N LEU A 95 5.32 -31.15 29.64
CA LEU A 95 4.71 -31.78 30.81
C LEU A 95 4.71 -33.30 30.65
N ARG A 96 4.76 -34.02 31.77
CA ARG A 96 4.71 -35.49 31.81
C ARG A 96 3.29 -36.02 31.77
N HIS A 97 2.37 -35.44 32.55
CA HIS A 97 1.00 -35.94 32.69
C HIS A 97 -0.04 -35.09 31.97
N HIS A 98 0.34 -33.88 31.53
CA HIS A 98 -0.54 -32.92 30.84
C HIS A 98 -1.72 -32.45 31.70
N ASN A 99 -1.53 -32.33 33.02
CA ASN A 99 -2.55 -31.92 33.98
C ASN A 99 -2.93 -30.44 33.84
N VAL A 100 -2.03 -29.62 33.25
CA VAL A 100 -2.23 -28.19 33.02
C VAL A 100 -2.02 -27.87 31.54
N LYS A 101 -2.78 -26.91 31.01
CA LYS A 101 -2.52 -26.34 29.68
C LYS A 101 -1.58 -25.15 29.82
N ILE A 102 -0.37 -25.29 29.28
CA ILE A 102 0.61 -24.19 29.27
C ILE A 102 0.25 -23.17 28.19
N HIS A 103 0.18 -21.90 28.59
CA HIS A 103 -0.01 -20.75 27.72
C HIS A 103 1.19 -19.81 27.83
N TYR A 104 1.75 -19.39 26.70
CA TYR A 104 2.86 -18.43 26.67
C TYR A 104 2.37 -17.05 26.27
N SER A 105 2.85 -15.99 26.92
CA SER A 105 2.46 -14.60 26.56
C SER A 105 3.11 -14.15 25.25
N LEU A 106 4.34 -14.61 25.00
CA LEU A 106 5.14 -14.22 23.83
C LEU A 106 4.59 -14.76 22.50
N PHE A 107 3.89 -15.90 22.53
CA PHE A 107 3.39 -16.55 21.33
C PHE A 107 2.24 -17.51 21.58
N GLU A 108 1.36 -17.63 20.58
CA GLU A 108 0.30 -18.62 20.56
C GLU A 108 0.84 -20.04 20.25
N LYS A 109 0.01 -21.05 20.55
CA LYS A 109 0.29 -22.44 20.19
C LYS A 109 0.52 -22.54 18.68
N TYR A 110 1.60 -23.23 18.29
CA TYR A 110 2.03 -23.37 16.89
C TYR A 110 2.54 -22.10 16.18
N GLN A 111 2.62 -20.93 16.84
CA GLN A 111 2.87 -19.66 16.16
C GLN A 111 4.15 -19.50 15.31
N ARG A 112 5.37 -19.92 15.63
CA ARG A 112 6.61 -19.81 14.78
C ARG A 112 7.10 -18.42 14.37
N ARG A 113 6.26 -17.39 14.16
CA ARG A 113 6.70 -16.04 13.75
C ARG A 113 5.98 -14.94 14.52
N GLN A 114 6.66 -13.84 14.75
CA GLN A 114 6.06 -12.65 15.34
C GLN A 114 5.07 -11.98 14.35
N LYS A 115 3.89 -11.55 14.85
CA LYS A 115 2.88 -10.84 14.03
C LYS A 115 3.46 -9.56 13.37
N LYS A 116 4.40 -8.88 14.03
CA LYS A 116 5.10 -7.70 13.48
C LYS A 116 5.93 -8.04 12.24
N PHE A 117 6.61 -9.18 12.23
CA PHE A 117 7.33 -9.66 11.05
C PHE A 117 6.36 -9.94 9.90
N ASP A 118 5.26 -10.68 10.17
CA ASP A 118 4.23 -10.96 9.17
C ASP A 118 3.64 -9.67 8.54
N LYS A 119 3.44 -8.60 9.33
CA LYS A 119 3.04 -7.27 8.82
C LYS A 119 4.10 -6.65 7.90
N ALA A 120 5.38 -6.73 8.24
CA ALA A 120 6.47 -6.21 7.40
C ALA A 120 6.53 -6.93 6.04
N VAL A 121 6.17 -8.21 6.01
CA VAL A 121 6.11 -9.01 4.79
C VAL A 121 4.96 -8.55 3.91
N VAL A 122 3.76 -8.37 4.48
CA VAL A 122 2.62 -7.79 3.76
C VAL A 122 2.98 -6.41 3.23
N LEU A 123 3.62 -5.56 4.03
CA LEU A 123 4.09 -4.25 3.58
C LEU A 123 5.04 -4.38 2.38
N ALA A 124 6.05 -5.24 2.45
CA ALA A 124 6.97 -5.48 1.33
C ALA A 124 6.24 -5.98 0.06
N MET A 125 5.22 -6.82 0.21
CA MET A 125 4.33 -7.22 -0.89
C MET A 125 3.64 -6.00 -1.50
N LEU A 126 2.99 -5.18 -0.66
CA LEU A 126 2.22 -4.01 -1.09
C LEU A 126 3.09 -2.88 -1.65
N LEU A 127 4.37 -2.80 -1.27
CA LEU A 127 5.38 -1.91 -1.87
C LEU A 127 5.89 -2.42 -3.23
N GLY A 128 5.44 -3.59 -3.67
CA GLY A 128 5.77 -4.15 -4.98
C GLY A 128 7.01 -5.04 -4.99
N LEU A 129 7.51 -5.53 -3.85
CA LEU A 129 8.53 -6.59 -3.92
C LEU A 129 7.85 -7.88 -4.41
N SER A 130 8.41 -8.54 -5.43
CA SER A 130 7.91 -9.86 -5.83
C SER A 130 8.21 -10.90 -4.74
N VAL A 131 7.44 -11.98 -4.69
CA VAL A 131 7.65 -13.08 -3.70
C VAL A 131 9.09 -13.62 -3.76
N ARG A 132 9.68 -13.71 -4.96
CA ARG A 132 11.07 -14.14 -5.14
C ARG A 132 12.07 -13.14 -4.55
N LYS A 133 11.87 -11.84 -4.79
CA LYS A 133 12.71 -10.77 -4.22
C LYS A 133 12.60 -10.72 -2.70
N GLN A 134 11.39 -10.84 -2.16
CA GLN A 134 11.16 -10.91 -0.71
C GLN A 134 11.86 -12.10 -0.07
N ARG A 135 11.75 -13.28 -0.69
CA ARG A 135 12.43 -14.47 -0.18
C ARG A 135 13.93 -14.26 -0.06
N ARG A 136 14.56 -13.62 -1.06
CA ARG A 136 15.99 -13.26 -1.00
C ARG A 136 16.26 -12.23 0.09
N PHE A 137 15.47 -11.16 0.14
CA PHE A 137 15.62 -10.07 1.11
C PHE A 137 15.51 -10.56 2.56
N PHE A 138 14.39 -11.21 2.92
CA PHE A 138 14.16 -11.70 4.28
C PHE A 138 15.15 -12.81 4.67
N ARG A 139 15.58 -13.66 3.74
CA ARG A 139 16.59 -14.69 4.04
C ARG A 139 17.94 -14.06 4.36
N SER A 140 18.34 -13.03 3.61
CA SER A 140 19.59 -12.32 3.87
C SER A 140 19.55 -11.45 5.12
N PHE A 141 18.40 -10.84 5.44
CA PHE A 141 18.29 -9.88 6.55
C PHE A 141 17.87 -10.53 7.88
N ILE A 142 17.01 -11.55 7.87
CA ILE A 142 16.40 -12.14 9.07
C ILE A 142 16.74 -13.65 9.21
N GLY A 143 17.41 -14.23 8.21
CA GLY A 143 17.77 -15.65 8.20
C GLY A 143 16.60 -16.60 7.86
N ASP A 144 15.40 -16.08 7.64
CA ASP A 144 14.22 -16.86 7.26
C ASP A 144 13.68 -16.48 5.88
N ALA A 145 13.14 -17.46 5.17
CA ALA A 145 12.62 -17.34 3.83
C ALA A 145 11.12 -17.58 3.82
N ILE A 146 10.37 -16.67 3.21
CA ILE A 146 8.92 -16.79 3.14
C ILE A 146 8.53 -17.55 1.87
N SER A 147 7.72 -18.59 2.07
CA SER A 147 7.15 -19.36 0.97
C SER A 147 6.02 -18.58 0.28
N HIS A 148 5.76 -18.91 -0.99
CA HIS A 148 4.60 -18.36 -1.71
C HIS A 148 3.28 -18.65 -0.98
N THR A 149 3.14 -19.84 -0.40
CA THR A 149 1.93 -20.23 0.34
C THR A 149 1.73 -19.36 1.58
N THR A 150 2.80 -19.02 2.29
CA THR A 150 2.75 -18.12 3.45
C THR A 150 2.39 -16.71 3.02
N ALA A 151 3.04 -16.15 2.00
CA ALA A 151 2.69 -14.84 1.45
C ALA A 151 1.20 -14.74 1.04
N SER A 152 0.66 -15.80 0.44
CA SER A 152 -0.76 -15.89 0.07
C SER A 152 -1.70 -16.00 1.28
N LYS A 153 -1.25 -16.55 2.41
CA LYS A 153 -2.02 -16.54 3.67
C LYS A 153 -1.97 -15.17 4.32
N LEU A 154 -0.81 -14.52 4.30
CA LEU A 154 -0.62 -13.19 4.88
C LEU A 154 -1.47 -12.14 4.16
N ILE A 155 -1.56 -12.15 2.83
CA ILE A 155 -2.43 -11.18 2.14
C ILE A 155 -3.91 -11.35 2.50
N ARG A 156 -4.34 -12.56 2.90
CA ARG A 156 -5.73 -12.81 3.35
C ARG A 156 -6.04 -12.22 4.71
N THR A 157 -5.04 -11.80 5.49
CA THR A 157 -5.32 -11.10 6.76
C THR A 157 -5.90 -9.70 6.52
N LEU A 158 -5.86 -9.19 5.28
CA LEU A 158 -6.50 -7.94 4.89
C LEU A 158 -8.00 -8.10 4.59
N GLU A 159 -8.58 -9.30 4.72
CA GLU A 159 -9.99 -9.54 4.38
C GLU A 159 -10.93 -8.74 5.28
N ASP A 160 -10.69 -8.77 6.59
CA ASP A 160 -11.52 -8.06 7.56
C ASP A 160 -11.40 -6.55 7.37
N ASP A 161 -10.18 -6.06 7.12
CA ASP A 161 -9.91 -4.66 6.81
C ASP A 161 -10.60 -4.21 5.51
N LEU A 162 -10.58 -5.04 4.47
CA LEU A 162 -11.29 -4.80 3.21
C LEU A 162 -12.80 -4.77 3.43
N GLN A 163 -13.33 -5.70 4.23
CA GLN A 163 -14.75 -5.74 4.53
C GLN A 163 -15.18 -4.49 5.32
N ALA A 164 -14.42 -4.11 6.34
CA ALA A 164 -14.63 -2.86 7.07
C ALA A 164 -14.57 -1.64 6.14
N PHE A 165 -13.63 -1.59 5.19
CA PHE A 165 -13.56 -0.52 4.20
C PHE A 165 -14.81 -0.47 3.29
N ARG A 166 -15.38 -1.62 2.94
CA ARG A 166 -16.58 -1.71 2.09
C ARG A 166 -17.85 -1.36 2.83
N THR A 167 -17.95 -1.67 4.13
CA THR A 167 -19.17 -1.42 4.92
C THR A 167 -19.14 -0.11 5.70
N ARG A 168 -17.97 0.53 5.86
CA ARG A 168 -17.90 1.79 6.63
C ARG A 168 -18.88 2.84 6.08
N PRO A 169 -19.57 3.59 6.96
CA PRO A 169 -20.40 4.70 6.54
C PRO A 169 -19.56 5.79 5.88
N ILE A 170 -20.18 6.52 4.98
CA ILE A 170 -19.57 7.64 4.25
C ILE A 170 -20.35 8.88 4.62
N GLU A 171 -19.66 9.87 5.18
CA GLU A 171 -20.25 11.18 5.45
C GLU A 171 -20.55 11.94 4.14
N ASP A 172 -21.70 12.58 4.05
CA ASP A 172 -22.12 13.38 2.89
C ASP A 172 -21.45 14.77 2.84
N LYS A 173 -20.11 14.79 2.92
CA LYS A 173 -19.27 16.01 2.95
C LYS A 173 -18.43 16.23 1.69
N TYR A 174 -18.69 15.44 0.66
CA TYR A 174 -17.90 15.46 -0.57
C TYR A 174 -18.51 16.42 -1.58
N LYS A 175 -17.76 17.47 -1.93
CA LYS A 175 -18.18 18.46 -2.94
C LYS A 175 -17.96 18.00 -4.36
N TYR A 176 -16.93 17.17 -4.58
CA TYR A 176 -16.59 16.62 -5.89
C TYR A 176 -16.27 15.13 -5.80
N LEU A 177 -16.67 14.39 -6.83
CA LEU A 177 -16.24 13.01 -7.04
C LEU A 177 -15.47 12.90 -8.35
N ILE A 178 -14.48 12.02 -8.38
CA ILE A 178 -13.77 11.61 -9.59
C ILE A 178 -13.92 10.09 -9.72
N LEU A 179 -14.41 9.66 -10.88
CA LEU A 179 -14.49 8.26 -11.27
C LEU A 179 -13.45 7.93 -12.32
N ASP A 180 -12.74 6.83 -12.12
CA ASP A 180 -11.76 6.30 -13.08
C ASP A 180 -11.61 4.78 -12.91
N GLY A 181 -11.07 4.12 -13.93
CA GLY A 181 -10.94 2.67 -14.03
C GLY A 181 -9.48 2.23 -14.16
N LEU A 182 -9.15 1.11 -13.51
CA LEU A 182 -7.89 0.40 -13.73
C LEU A 182 -8.14 -1.02 -14.25
N TRP A 183 -7.76 -1.27 -15.49
CA TRP A 183 -7.81 -2.59 -16.10
C TRP A 183 -6.76 -3.53 -15.50
N VAL A 184 -7.21 -4.72 -15.08
CA VAL A 184 -6.40 -5.79 -14.49
C VAL A 184 -6.73 -7.13 -15.12
N LYS A 185 -5.75 -8.03 -15.16
CA LYS A 185 -5.94 -9.40 -15.64
C LYS A 185 -6.25 -10.31 -14.47
N VAL A 186 -7.39 -11.00 -14.52
CA VAL A 186 -7.84 -11.92 -13.47
C VAL A 186 -8.15 -13.28 -14.07
N LYS A 187 -7.65 -14.33 -13.44
CA LYS A 187 -7.95 -15.70 -13.83
C LYS A 187 -9.37 -16.06 -13.37
N ASP A 188 -10.19 -16.48 -14.33
CA ASP A 188 -11.58 -16.90 -14.16
C ASP A 188 -11.73 -18.31 -14.72
N GLY A 189 -11.79 -19.31 -13.83
CA GLY A 189 -11.61 -20.71 -14.18
C GLY A 189 -10.25 -20.96 -14.85
N ASN A 190 -10.27 -21.47 -16.09
CA ASN A 190 -9.06 -21.71 -16.88
C ASN A 190 -8.69 -20.56 -17.84
N LYS A 191 -9.51 -19.51 -17.92
CA LYS A 191 -9.27 -18.38 -18.84
C LYS A 191 -8.77 -17.15 -18.09
N LEU A 192 -7.91 -16.39 -18.74
CA LEU A 192 -7.51 -15.07 -18.26
C LEU A 192 -8.48 -14.04 -18.85
N LYS A 193 -9.16 -13.27 -17.99
CA LYS A 193 -10.08 -12.21 -18.40
C LYS A 193 -9.53 -10.86 -17.98
N GLU A 194 -9.74 -9.86 -18.82
CA GLU A 194 -9.54 -8.46 -18.45
C GLU A 194 -10.79 -7.98 -17.72
N LYS A 195 -10.58 -7.40 -16.54
CA LYS A 195 -11.61 -6.79 -15.69
C LYS A 195 -11.16 -5.39 -15.33
N VAL A 196 -12.10 -4.51 -15.00
CA VAL A 196 -11.80 -3.15 -14.58
C VAL A 196 -12.03 -3.03 -13.07
N ILE A 197 -11.15 -2.32 -12.39
CA ILE A 197 -11.41 -1.86 -11.03
C ILE A 197 -11.83 -0.41 -11.14
N LEU A 198 -13.09 -0.14 -10.84
CA LEU A 198 -13.67 1.19 -10.79
C LEU A 198 -13.36 1.83 -9.44
N PHE A 199 -12.97 3.10 -9.44
CA PHE A 199 -12.63 3.88 -8.26
C PHE A 199 -13.53 5.10 -8.13
N VAL A 200 -13.84 5.46 -6.88
CA VAL A 200 -14.47 6.74 -6.54
C VAL A 200 -13.53 7.50 -5.62
N LEU A 201 -12.94 8.58 -6.12
CA LEU A 201 -12.16 9.54 -5.34
C LEU A 201 -13.05 10.72 -4.97
N GLY A 202 -13.15 11.04 -3.69
CA GLY A 202 -13.93 12.18 -3.21
C GLY A 202 -13.04 13.31 -2.70
N PHE A 203 -13.46 14.54 -2.94
CA PHE A 203 -12.90 15.75 -2.35
C PHE A 203 -13.88 16.37 -1.36
N THR A 204 -13.42 16.58 -0.15
CA THR A 204 -14.16 17.28 0.91
C THR A 204 -14.19 18.79 0.67
N SER A 205 -15.01 19.53 1.43
CA SER A 205 -15.00 21.01 1.47
C SER A 205 -13.59 21.60 1.59
N ASP A 206 -12.77 20.97 2.44
CA ASP A 206 -11.39 21.38 2.77
C ASP A 206 -10.37 20.93 1.71
N ASN A 207 -10.82 20.50 0.53
CA ASN A 207 -9.98 19.97 -0.55
C ASN A 207 -9.15 18.73 -0.19
N LYS A 208 -9.45 18.06 0.93
CA LYS A 208 -8.84 16.77 1.27
C LYS A 208 -9.43 15.70 0.37
N LYS A 209 -8.55 14.97 -0.32
CA LYS A 209 -8.90 13.86 -1.21
C LYS A 209 -8.88 12.53 -0.46
N LYS A 210 -9.82 11.64 -0.77
CA LYS A 210 -9.88 10.29 -0.19
C LYS A 210 -10.52 9.33 -1.18
N ILE A 211 -9.95 8.15 -1.35
CA ILE A 211 -10.62 7.06 -2.08
C ILE A 211 -11.78 6.57 -1.21
N VAL A 212 -12.99 6.85 -1.69
CA VAL A 212 -14.25 6.60 -0.98
C VAL A 212 -14.63 5.13 -1.12
N ALA A 213 -14.62 4.62 -2.35
CA ALA A 213 -14.96 3.25 -2.69
C ALA A 213 -14.18 2.78 -3.92
N PHE A 214 -14.13 1.45 -4.08
CA PHE A 214 -13.68 0.81 -5.30
C PHE A 214 -14.42 -0.51 -5.52
N ARG A 215 -14.54 -0.96 -6.77
CA ARG A 215 -15.20 -2.21 -7.12
C ARG A 215 -14.53 -2.86 -8.32
N LEU A 216 -14.28 -4.16 -8.23
CA LEU A 216 -13.92 -4.97 -9.40
C LEU A 216 -15.19 -5.28 -10.19
N ALA A 217 -15.20 -4.88 -11.46
CA ALA A 217 -16.30 -5.02 -12.41
C ALA A 217 -15.85 -5.75 -13.67
N LYS A 218 -16.82 -6.27 -14.45
CA LYS A 218 -16.53 -6.95 -15.72
C LYS A 218 -16.17 -5.98 -16.85
N GLY A 219 -16.57 -4.71 -16.72
CA GLY A 219 -16.29 -3.64 -17.67
C GLY A 219 -16.82 -2.31 -17.16
N GLU A 220 -16.68 -1.26 -17.96
CA GLU A 220 -17.16 0.11 -17.68
C GLU A 220 -18.59 0.30 -18.22
N THR A 221 -19.47 -0.67 -17.95
CA THR A 221 -20.88 -0.61 -18.34
C THR A 221 -21.68 0.23 -17.35
N GLU A 222 -22.82 0.75 -17.81
CA GLU A 222 -23.75 1.50 -16.95
C GLU A 222 -24.16 0.72 -15.71
N GLU A 223 -24.48 -0.57 -15.88
CA GLU A 223 -24.87 -1.47 -14.80
C GLU A 223 -23.80 -1.55 -13.69
N GLU A 224 -22.55 -1.81 -14.07
CA GLU A 224 -21.46 -2.00 -13.10
C GLU A 224 -21.11 -0.70 -12.36
N VAL A 225 -21.15 0.43 -13.07
CA VAL A 225 -20.91 1.75 -12.48
C VAL A 225 -22.06 2.15 -11.56
N THR A 226 -23.30 1.88 -11.96
CA THR A 226 -24.50 2.14 -11.16
C THR A 226 -24.46 1.35 -9.86
N VAL A 227 -24.00 0.09 -9.89
CA VAL A 227 -23.84 -0.71 -8.67
C VAL A 227 -22.80 -0.09 -7.72
N LEU A 228 -21.68 0.41 -8.24
CA LEU A 228 -20.68 1.10 -7.42
C LEU A 228 -21.23 2.41 -6.82
N LEU A 229 -21.90 3.23 -7.63
CA LEU A 229 -22.46 4.50 -7.16
C LEU A 229 -23.58 4.30 -6.14
N ASN A 230 -24.43 3.28 -6.32
CA ASN A 230 -25.46 2.91 -5.35
C ASN A 230 -24.88 2.38 -4.03
N ASP A 231 -23.76 1.65 -4.06
CA ASP A 231 -23.04 1.28 -2.82
C ASP A 231 -22.61 2.54 -2.05
N VAL A 232 -22.00 3.49 -2.76
CA VAL A 232 -21.56 4.77 -2.18
C VAL A 232 -22.73 5.57 -1.60
N TYR A 233 -23.85 5.63 -2.34
CA TYR A 233 -25.07 6.31 -1.90
C TYR A 233 -25.65 5.67 -0.64
N ARG A 234 -25.86 4.35 -0.64
CA ARG A 234 -26.45 3.59 0.49
C ARG A 234 -25.61 3.66 1.77
N ARG A 235 -24.31 3.90 1.63
CA ARG A 235 -23.39 4.07 2.76
C ARG A 235 -23.42 5.47 3.37
N GLY A 236 -24.12 6.42 2.75
CA GLY A 236 -24.42 7.73 3.34
C GLY A 236 -24.03 8.94 2.48
N LEU A 237 -23.38 8.76 1.32
CA LEU A 237 -23.11 9.89 0.41
C LEU A 237 -24.37 10.15 -0.44
N GLU A 238 -25.35 10.85 0.14
CA GLU A 238 -26.62 11.15 -0.53
C GLU A 238 -26.49 12.22 -1.62
N GLY A 239 -25.39 12.97 -1.65
CA GLY A 239 -25.09 13.95 -2.68
C GLY A 239 -25.63 15.35 -2.38
N LYS A 240 -26.00 15.67 -1.13
CA LYS A 240 -26.54 16.99 -0.75
C LYS A 240 -25.54 18.11 -0.99
N GLN A 241 -24.25 17.82 -0.83
CA GLN A 241 -23.16 18.77 -1.05
C GLN A 241 -22.44 18.55 -2.39
N LEU A 242 -22.84 17.53 -3.15
CA LEU A 242 -22.13 17.10 -4.34
C LEU A 242 -22.43 18.02 -5.52
N LYS A 243 -21.44 18.79 -5.95
CA LYS A 243 -21.58 19.80 -7.01
C LYS A 243 -21.23 19.24 -8.39
N LEU A 244 -20.18 18.43 -8.46
CA LEU A 244 -19.61 17.95 -9.71
C LEU A 244 -19.07 16.52 -9.58
N ILE A 245 -19.32 15.70 -10.58
CA ILE A 245 -18.69 14.39 -10.76
C ILE A 245 -17.90 14.42 -12.07
N ALA A 246 -16.59 14.20 -11.98
CA ALA A 246 -15.73 14.09 -13.15
C ALA A 246 -15.41 12.63 -13.47
N SER A 247 -15.43 12.27 -14.75
CA SER A 247 -15.04 10.93 -15.20
C SER A 247 -14.36 10.97 -16.57
N ASP A 248 -13.90 9.80 -17.04
CA ASP A 248 -13.69 9.62 -18.47
C ASP A 248 -15.02 9.66 -19.24
N GLY A 249 -14.93 9.63 -20.57
CA GLY A 249 -16.08 9.77 -21.46
C GLY A 249 -16.86 8.49 -21.73
N ALA A 250 -16.72 7.44 -20.93
CA ALA A 250 -17.49 6.23 -21.12
C ALA A 250 -18.99 6.51 -20.97
N LYS A 251 -19.77 6.20 -22.01
CA LYS A 251 -21.23 6.45 -22.05
C LYS A 251 -21.95 5.84 -20.84
N GLY A 252 -21.52 4.65 -20.42
CA GLY A 252 -22.10 3.97 -19.25
C GLY A 252 -21.89 4.73 -17.93
N ILE A 253 -20.76 5.42 -17.77
CA ILE A 253 -20.50 6.22 -16.56
C ILE A 253 -21.43 7.43 -16.51
N ARG A 254 -21.62 8.14 -17.62
CA ARG A 254 -22.53 9.30 -17.68
C ARG A 254 -23.97 8.90 -17.31
N ALA A 255 -24.46 7.80 -17.86
CA ALA A 255 -25.81 7.32 -17.59
C ALA A 255 -26.00 6.94 -16.10
N ALA A 256 -25.04 6.20 -15.53
CA ALA A 256 -25.03 5.84 -14.12
C ALA A 256 -25.00 7.05 -13.18
N ILE A 257 -24.20 8.08 -13.52
CA ILE A 257 -24.14 9.33 -12.75
C ILE A 257 -25.49 10.04 -12.75
N ASN A 258 -26.12 10.19 -13.92
CA ASN A 258 -27.43 10.83 -14.03
C ASN A 258 -28.53 10.07 -13.28
N MET A 259 -28.39 8.74 -13.18
CA MET A 259 -29.35 7.89 -12.45
C MET A 259 -29.20 8.04 -10.93
N VAL A 260 -27.97 8.01 -10.40
CA VAL A 260 -27.72 7.96 -8.94
C VAL A 260 -27.59 9.36 -8.32
N TYR A 261 -26.98 10.30 -9.02
CA TYR A 261 -26.74 11.67 -8.56
C TYR A 261 -27.23 12.71 -9.59
N PRO A 262 -28.55 12.76 -9.86
CA PRO A 262 -29.12 13.58 -10.93
C PRO A 262 -28.86 15.09 -10.78
N TYR A 263 -28.65 15.57 -9.55
CA TYR A 263 -28.42 16.98 -9.27
C TYR A 263 -26.95 17.40 -9.37
N ALA A 264 -26.02 16.45 -9.43
CA ALA A 264 -24.60 16.74 -9.59
C ALA A 264 -24.28 16.98 -11.06
N LYS A 265 -23.54 18.05 -11.38
CA LYS A 265 -23.07 18.26 -12.75
C LYS A 265 -22.07 17.17 -13.13
N TRP A 266 -22.14 16.69 -14.36
CA TRP A 266 -21.16 15.76 -14.89
C TRP A 266 -20.10 16.48 -15.72
N GLN A 267 -18.82 16.24 -15.43
CA GLN A 267 -17.68 16.81 -16.14
C GLN A 267 -16.90 15.72 -16.89
N LEU A 268 -16.72 15.92 -18.19
CA LEU A 268 -15.81 15.10 -18.98
C LEU A 268 -14.36 15.52 -18.72
N CYS A 269 -13.49 14.59 -18.35
CA CYS A 269 -12.08 14.89 -18.11
C CYS A 269 -11.40 15.43 -19.40
N TYR A 270 -10.93 16.68 -19.36
CA TYR A 270 -10.30 17.27 -20.54
C TYR A 270 -8.97 16.60 -20.89
N VAL A 271 -8.24 16.04 -19.91
CA VAL A 271 -6.97 15.34 -20.17
C VAL A 271 -7.21 14.09 -21.03
N HIS A 272 -8.23 13.30 -20.72
CA HIS A 272 -8.66 12.18 -21.55
C HIS A 272 -9.11 12.65 -22.94
N LYS A 273 -9.81 13.78 -23.00
CA LYS A 273 -10.22 14.38 -24.27
C LYS A 273 -9.03 14.80 -25.14
N LEU A 274 -8.00 15.40 -24.54
CA LEU A 274 -6.75 15.78 -25.20
C LEU A 274 -5.98 14.56 -25.71
N ARG A 275 -5.92 13.47 -24.93
CA ARG A 275 -5.30 12.21 -25.36
C ARG A 275 -6.03 11.63 -26.58
N ASN A 276 -7.36 11.65 -26.55
CA ASN A 276 -8.18 11.16 -27.66
C ASN A 276 -7.96 12.00 -28.92
N LEU A 277 -7.99 13.33 -28.81
CA LEU A 277 -7.65 14.23 -29.92
C LEU A 277 -6.26 13.89 -30.48
N ASN A 278 -5.23 13.86 -29.63
CA ASN A 278 -3.85 13.58 -30.04
C ASN A 278 -3.68 12.21 -30.73
N LYS A 279 -4.46 11.21 -30.33
CA LYS A 279 -4.47 9.89 -30.97
C LYS A 279 -4.94 9.96 -32.42
N HIS A 280 -5.90 10.83 -32.70
CA HIS A 280 -6.61 10.94 -33.98
C HIS A 280 -6.07 12.01 -34.95
N ILE A 281 -5.03 12.76 -34.55
CA ILE A 281 -4.29 13.63 -35.48
C ILE A 281 -3.58 12.75 -36.52
N ARG A 282 -3.87 12.98 -37.80
CA ARG A 282 -3.25 12.28 -38.93
C ARG A 282 -1.83 12.77 -39.16
N HIS A 283 -1.62 14.08 -39.27
CA HIS A 283 -0.32 14.67 -39.57
C HIS A 283 0.46 15.01 -38.29
N LYS A 284 0.86 13.97 -37.54
CA LYS A 284 1.47 14.13 -36.21
C LYS A 284 2.78 14.93 -36.19
N THR A 285 3.56 14.91 -37.26
CA THR A 285 4.84 15.64 -37.30
C THR A 285 4.62 17.15 -37.43
N ASN A 286 3.70 17.57 -38.29
CA ASN A 286 3.56 18.97 -38.69
C ASN A 286 2.44 19.69 -37.90
N ASN A 287 1.29 19.03 -37.71
CA ASN A 287 0.10 19.67 -37.16
C ASN A 287 0.02 19.57 -35.64
N ARG A 288 0.45 18.44 -35.06
CA ARG A 288 0.34 18.17 -33.62
C ARG A 288 0.92 19.27 -32.73
N PRO A 289 2.13 19.82 -32.96
CA PRO A 289 2.69 20.83 -32.05
C PRO A 289 1.82 22.09 -31.99
N ARG A 290 1.31 22.55 -33.14
CA ARG A 290 0.45 23.74 -33.24
C ARG A 290 -0.94 23.46 -32.66
N MET A 291 -1.54 22.32 -33.01
CA MET A 291 -2.86 21.92 -32.49
C MET A 291 -2.84 21.83 -30.96
N MET A 292 -1.91 21.08 -30.38
CA MET A 292 -1.86 20.88 -28.92
C MET A 292 -1.61 22.19 -28.16
N ARG A 293 -0.85 23.13 -28.74
CA ARG A 293 -0.65 24.47 -28.16
C ARG A 293 -1.96 25.27 -28.14
N GLN A 294 -2.70 25.29 -29.24
CA GLN A 294 -3.97 25.99 -29.33
C GLN A 294 -5.02 25.38 -28.41
N VAL A 295 -5.10 24.05 -28.32
CA VAL A 295 -6.07 23.39 -27.44
C VAL A 295 -5.73 23.61 -25.96
N ARG A 296 -4.45 23.62 -25.59
CA ARG A 296 -4.06 24.04 -24.24
C ARG A 296 -4.54 25.46 -23.94
N ALA A 297 -4.37 26.39 -24.89
CA ALA A 297 -4.88 27.76 -24.74
C ALA A 297 -6.41 27.84 -24.60
N ILE A 298 -7.19 26.89 -25.16
CA ILE A 298 -8.64 26.81 -24.92
C ILE A 298 -8.92 26.60 -23.43
N TYR A 299 -8.28 25.63 -22.79
CA TYR A 299 -8.50 25.29 -21.37
C TYR A 299 -7.86 26.29 -20.39
N ASP A 300 -6.79 26.97 -20.81
CA ASP A 300 -6.15 28.06 -20.06
C ASP A 300 -6.93 29.39 -20.14
N SER A 301 -8.08 29.41 -20.81
CA SER A 301 -8.95 30.59 -20.86
C SER A 301 -9.39 31.05 -19.47
N LYS A 302 -9.69 32.35 -19.33
CA LYS A 302 -10.13 32.95 -18.06
C LYS A 302 -11.55 32.52 -17.67
N ASN A 303 -12.42 32.37 -18.66
CA ASN A 303 -13.82 32.01 -18.44
C ASN A 303 -14.35 31.10 -19.56
N ARG A 304 -15.52 30.51 -19.32
CA ARG A 304 -16.19 29.58 -20.24
C ARG A 304 -16.43 30.21 -21.62
N ARG A 305 -16.86 31.48 -21.68
CA ARG A 305 -17.15 32.18 -22.95
C ARG A 305 -15.91 32.26 -23.84
N GLN A 306 -14.77 32.65 -23.27
CA GLN A 306 -13.51 32.73 -23.99
C GLN A 306 -13.02 31.35 -24.47
N ALA A 307 -13.23 30.30 -23.67
CA ALA A 307 -12.91 28.93 -24.09
C ALA A 307 -13.72 28.50 -25.31
N ILE A 308 -15.02 28.80 -25.33
CA ILE A 308 -15.92 28.49 -26.46
C ILE A 308 -15.49 29.26 -27.72
N GLU A 309 -15.22 30.56 -27.62
CA GLU A 309 -14.78 31.36 -28.77
C GLU A 309 -13.46 30.83 -29.36
N ARG A 310 -12.50 30.45 -28.51
CA ARG A 310 -11.23 29.85 -28.96
C ARG A 310 -11.45 28.47 -29.59
N PHE A 311 -12.39 27.70 -29.06
CA PHE A 311 -12.75 26.38 -29.60
C PHE A 311 -13.38 26.50 -30.98
N GLU A 312 -14.30 27.42 -31.20
CA GLU A 312 -14.92 27.65 -32.51
C GLU A 312 -13.89 28.05 -33.56
N LYS A 313 -12.98 28.99 -33.22
CA LYS A 313 -11.86 29.38 -34.11
C LYS A 313 -10.92 28.20 -34.39
N PHE A 314 -10.65 27.38 -33.39
CA PHE A 314 -9.84 26.17 -33.54
C PHE A 314 -10.49 25.16 -34.49
N CYS A 315 -11.78 24.87 -34.30
CA CYS A 315 -12.54 23.98 -35.16
C CYS A 315 -12.59 24.50 -36.60
N ALA A 316 -12.92 25.77 -36.81
CA ALA A 316 -12.99 26.36 -38.15
C ALA A 316 -11.66 26.23 -38.92
N PHE A 317 -10.53 26.49 -38.26
CA PHE A 317 -9.22 26.39 -38.89
C PHE A 317 -8.81 24.93 -39.20
N TRP A 318 -9.01 24.01 -38.26
CA TRP A 318 -8.52 22.63 -38.40
C TRP A 318 -9.49 21.68 -39.09
N GLN A 319 -10.74 22.09 -39.34
CA GLN A 319 -11.73 21.27 -40.00
C GLN A 319 -11.26 20.81 -41.38
N GLU A 320 -10.54 21.66 -42.12
CA GLU A 320 -10.01 21.35 -43.45
C GLU A 320 -8.84 20.36 -43.39
N TYR A 321 -7.94 20.50 -42.41
CA TYR A 321 -6.71 19.71 -42.33
C TYR A 321 -6.88 18.39 -41.57
N GLU A 322 -7.72 18.36 -40.53
CA GLU A 322 -7.86 17.25 -39.58
C GLU A 322 -9.34 16.98 -39.21
N PRO A 323 -10.25 16.78 -40.19
CA PRO A 323 -11.70 16.74 -39.97
C PRO A 323 -12.15 15.68 -38.95
N TYR A 324 -11.52 14.49 -38.98
CA TYR A 324 -11.85 13.42 -38.06
C TYR A 324 -11.42 13.75 -36.62
N ALA A 325 -10.24 14.35 -36.45
CA ALA A 325 -9.73 14.77 -35.14
C ALA A 325 -10.62 15.85 -34.52
N ILE A 326 -11.09 16.80 -35.34
CA ILE A 326 -12.00 17.87 -34.90
C ILE A 326 -13.38 17.33 -34.56
N LYS A 327 -13.94 16.42 -35.38
CA LYS A 327 -15.19 15.72 -35.04
C LYS A 327 -15.08 15.02 -33.69
N CYS A 328 -14.02 14.23 -33.48
CA CYS A 328 -13.79 13.54 -32.22
C CYS A 328 -13.56 14.48 -31.04
N PHE A 329 -12.99 15.67 -31.26
CA PHE A 329 -12.76 16.65 -30.20
C PHE A 329 -14.02 17.45 -29.85
N GLY A 330 -14.83 17.81 -30.84
CA GLY A 330 -16.05 18.59 -30.62
C GLY A 330 -17.17 17.81 -29.94
N ASP A 331 -17.28 16.51 -30.18
CA ASP A 331 -18.24 15.64 -29.49
C ASP A 331 -18.02 15.70 -27.97
N GLY A 332 -18.98 16.19 -27.18
CA GLY A 332 -18.81 16.28 -25.72
C GLY A 332 -17.82 17.34 -25.22
N PHE A 333 -17.40 18.30 -26.07
CA PHE A 333 -16.48 19.38 -25.67
C PHE A 333 -17.08 20.28 -24.60
N PHE A 334 -18.38 20.61 -24.67
CA PHE A 334 -18.99 21.53 -23.71
C PHE A 334 -19.04 20.94 -22.29
N GLU A 335 -19.15 19.61 -22.18
CA GLU A 335 -19.07 18.89 -20.92
C GLU A 335 -17.67 18.89 -20.30
N THR A 336 -16.63 19.30 -21.05
CA THR A 336 -15.29 19.52 -20.48
C THR A 336 -15.15 20.90 -19.81
N LEU A 337 -16.18 21.76 -19.86
CA LEU A 337 -16.10 23.15 -19.38
C LEU A 337 -16.90 23.41 -18.09
N HIS A 338 -17.57 22.40 -17.50
CA HIS A 338 -18.38 22.61 -16.28
C HIS A 338 -17.54 23.08 -15.09
N TYR A 339 -16.25 22.72 -15.05
CA TYR A 339 -15.36 23.20 -13.98
C TYR A 339 -15.20 24.73 -13.95
N PHE A 340 -15.46 25.45 -15.05
CA PHE A 340 -15.33 26.92 -15.09
C PHE A 340 -16.27 27.65 -14.12
N GLU A 341 -17.32 26.98 -13.65
CA GLU A 341 -18.27 27.52 -12.69
C GLU A 341 -17.74 27.47 -11.24
N PHE A 342 -16.64 26.76 -10.99
CA PHE A 342 -16.08 26.51 -9.65
C PHE A 342 -14.67 27.10 -9.51
N GLY A 343 -14.56 28.42 -9.73
CA GLY A 343 -13.30 29.18 -9.91
C GLY A 343 -12.13 28.77 -9.00
N ASP A 344 -12.34 28.74 -7.69
CA ASP A 344 -11.26 28.46 -6.71
C ASP A 344 -10.74 27.02 -6.77
N ASP A 345 -11.58 26.08 -7.22
CA ASP A 345 -11.25 24.65 -7.27
C ASP A 345 -10.88 24.19 -8.69
N LYS A 346 -10.79 25.08 -9.69
CA LYS A 346 -10.55 24.75 -11.11
C LYS A 346 -9.45 23.70 -11.30
N ASN A 347 -8.30 23.85 -10.64
CA ASN A 347 -7.17 22.93 -10.80
C ASN A 347 -7.45 21.51 -10.26
N LEU A 348 -8.32 21.41 -9.24
CA LEU A 348 -8.69 20.16 -8.58
C LEU A 348 -9.59 19.28 -9.45
N ILE A 349 -10.56 19.92 -10.11
CA ILE A 349 -11.67 19.25 -10.82
C ILE A 349 -11.51 19.26 -12.33
N SER A 350 -10.63 20.08 -12.88
CA SER A 350 -10.43 20.14 -14.33
C SER A 350 -9.84 18.82 -14.85
N SER A 351 -9.02 18.11 -14.07
CA SER A 351 -8.39 16.85 -14.49
C SER A 351 -8.61 15.71 -13.51
N THR A 352 -8.55 14.47 -14.02
CA THR A 352 -8.51 13.25 -13.21
C THR A 352 -7.11 12.95 -12.67
N ASN A 353 -6.13 13.86 -12.82
CA ASN A 353 -4.71 13.64 -12.48
C ASN A 353 -4.52 13.19 -11.01
N HIS A 354 -5.35 13.68 -10.09
CA HIS A 354 -5.27 13.30 -8.67
C HIS A 354 -5.54 11.81 -8.44
N LEU A 355 -6.49 11.25 -9.19
CA LEU A 355 -6.79 9.83 -9.19
C LEU A 355 -5.76 9.08 -10.04
N GLU A 356 -5.46 9.58 -11.24
CA GLU A 356 -4.53 8.94 -12.18
C GLU A 356 -3.15 8.70 -11.57
N ARG A 357 -2.57 9.67 -10.84
CA ARG A 357 -1.28 9.47 -10.14
C ARG A 357 -1.37 8.34 -9.10
N SER A 358 -2.48 8.27 -8.38
CA SER A 358 -2.69 7.20 -7.39
C SER A 358 -2.88 5.84 -8.08
N LEU A 359 -3.60 5.82 -9.21
CA LEU A 359 -3.78 4.63 -10.02
C LEU A 359 -2.49 4.19 -10.73
N GLU A 360 -1.60 5.10 -11.08
CA GLU A 360 -0.31 4.79 -11.66
C GLU A 360 0.60 4.09 -10.65
N GLU A 361 0.62 4.54 -9.40
CA GLU A 361 1.30 3.83 -8.32
C GLU A 361 0.69 2.44 -8.09
N VAL A 362 -0.64 2.32 -8.06
CA VAL A 362 -1.32 1.03 -7.98
C VAL A 362 -0.91 0.13 -9.16
N ARG A 363 -0.92 0.66 -10.38
CA ARG A 363 -0.53 -0.05 -11.60
C ARG A 363 0.92 -0.52 -11.55
N ARG A 364 1.84 0.32 -11.08
CA ARG A 364 3.26 -0.01 -10.91
C ARG A 364 3.46 -1.18 -9.95
N ARG A 365 2.77 -1.17 -8.81
CA ARG A 365 2.89 -2.21 -7.78
C ARG A 365 2.19 -3.51 -8.19
N ILE A 366 1.07 -3.44 -8.91
CA ILE A 366 0.35 -4.61 -9.45
C ILE A 366 1.05 -5.25 -10.64
N LYS A 367 1.76 -4.48 -11.47
CA LYS A 367 2.46 -4.98 -12.69
C LYS A 367 3.35 -6.19 -12.38
N ILE A 368 3.93 -6.24 -11.19
CA ILE A 368 4.83 -7.30 -10.73
C ILE A 368 4.11 -8.63 -10.49
N GLN A 369 2.79 -8.60 -10.20
CA GLN A 369 1.96 -9.80 -10.14
C GLN A 369 1.64 -10.35 -11.54
N GLY A 370 1.59 -9.49 -12.56
CA GLY A 370 1.21 -9.84 -13.93
C GLY A 370 -0.31 -10.10 -14.07
N TYR A 371 -0.84 -11.05 -13.30
CA TYR A 371 -2.28 -11.34 -13.22
C TYR A 371 -2.68 -11.82 -11.81
N PHE A 372 -3.96 -11.70 -11.48
CA PHE A 372 -4.52 -12.19 -10.24
C PHE A 372 -5.13 -13.58 -10.40
N LYS A 373 -4.95 -14.45 -9.40
CA LYS A 373 -5.48 -15.82 -9.43
C LYS A 373 -7.00 -15.91 -9.24
N SER A 374 -7.60 -14.86 -8.68
CA SER A 374 -9.05 -14.76 -8.45
C SER A 374 -9.45 -13.31 -8.20
N ASP A 375 -10.75 -13.03 -8.31
CA ASP A 375 -11.34 -11.73 -7.96
C ASP A 375 -11.04 -11.33 -6.52
N ARG A 376 -11.09 -12.30 -5.60
CA ARG A 376 -10.72 -12.11 -4.19
C ARG A 376 -9.28 -11.62 -4.06
N SER A 377 -8.34 -12.26 -4.77
CA SER A 377 -6.95 -11.83 -4.77
C SER A 377 -6.78 -10.41 -5.33
N ALA A 378 -7.46 -10.07 -6.42
CA ALA A 378 -7.40 -8.73 -6.99
C ALA A 378 -7.86 -7.68 -5.97
N ASN A 379 -9.02 -7.90 -5.32
CA ASN A 379 -9.57 -6.96 -4.35
C ASN A 379 -8.65 -6.75 -3.13
N LEU A 380 -8.08 -7.81 -2.55
CA LEU A 380 -7.17 -7.70 -1.40
C LEU A 380 -5.90 -6.91 -1.72
N TRP A 381 -5.29 -7.20 -2.87
CA TRP A 381 -4.08 -6.50 -3.31
C TRP A 381 -4.34 -5.02 -3.57
N VAL A 382 -5.43 -4.71 -4.26
CA VAL A 382 -5.82 -3.34 -4.59
C VAL A 382 -6.11 -2.55 -3.33
N TYR A 383 -6.88 -3.14 -2.41
CA TYR A 383 -7.15 -2.53 -1.10
C TYR A 383 -5.89 -2.24 -0.31
N GLY A 384 -4.99 -3.23 -0.19
CA GLY A 384 -3.74 -3.05 0.53
C GLY A 384 -2.88 -1.94 -0.07
N ILE A 385 -2.74 -1.91 -1.40
CA ILE A 385 -1.95 -0.88 -2.08
C ILE A 385 -2.58 0.50 -1.90
N ILE A 386 -3.90 0.62 -2.06
CA ILE A 386 -4.59 1.90 -1.87
C ILE A 386 -4.46 2.39 -0.44
N SER A 387 -4.59 1.49 0.54
CA SER A 387 -4.41 1.85 1.94
C SER A 387 -3.02 2.40 2.21
N GLN A 388 -1.98 1.83 1.60
CA GLN A 388 -0.61 2.35 1.66
C GLN A 388 -0.46 3.70 0.97
N VAL A 389 -0.91 3.83 -0.29
CA VAL A 389 -0.84 5.09 -1.05
C VAL A 389 -1.59 6.22 -0.35
N MET A 390 -2.71 5.92 0.31
CA MET A 390 -3.47 6.92 1.07
C MET A 390 -2.77 7.31 2.39
N GLN A 391 -2.06 6.38 3.04
CA GLN A 391 -1.23 6.69 4.21
C GLN A 391 -0.05 7.58 3.84
N GLU A 392 0.66 7.27 2.76
CA GLU A 392 1.80 8.06 2.24
C GLU A 392 1.42 9.50 1.88
N GLN A 393 0.15 9.74 1.53
CA GLN A 393 -0.36 11.06 1.13
C GLN A 393 -0.88 11.90 2.30
N GLN A 394 -1.00 11.32 3.50
CA GLN A 394 -1.22 12.11 4.70
C GLN A 394 0.13 12.72 5.11
N PRO A 395 0.20 14.02 5.41
CA PRO A 395 1.43 14.59 5.97
C PRO A 395 1.78 13.74 7.19
N GLU A 396 2.98 13.17 7.21
CA GLU A 396 3.45 12.34 8.31
C GLU A 396 3.21 13.13 9.61
N ALA A 397 2.20 12.73 10.38
CA ALA A 397 2.34 12.82 11.81
C ALA A 397 3.52 11.89 12.08
N MET A 398 4.73 12.45 12.17
CA MET A 398 5.85 11.75 12.76
C MET A 398 5.29 11.02 13.98
N PRO A 399 5.53 9.70 14.14
CA PRO A 399 5.12 9.05 15.36
C PRO A 399 5.70 9.89 16.50
N ARG A 400 4.84 10.55 17.29
CA ARG A 400 5.24 11.42 18.42
C ARG A 400 5.93 10.64 19.55
N HIS A 401 6.28 9.39 19.30
CA HIS A 401 7.10 8.57 20.17
C HIS A 401 8.23 7.94 19.35
N ILE A 402 9.26 8.73 19.07
CA ILE A 402 10.61 8.18 19.15
C ILE A 402 10.83 7.96 20.65
N THR A 403 10.55 6.75 21.13
CA THR A 403 11.05 6.32 22.45
C THR A 403 12.55 6.19 22.29
N ILE A 404 13.28 7.27 22.59
CA ILE A 404 14.72 7.19 22.80
C ILE A 404 14.88 6.36 24.07
N PHE A 405 15.30 5.11 23.90
CA PHE A 405 15.75 4.26 25.00
C PHE A 405 16.93 4.96 25.69
N ARG A 406 16.66 5.69 26.76
CA ARG A 406 17.66 6.11 27.75
C ARG A 406 17.41 5.32 29.02
N GLY A 407 18.18 4.25 29.20
CA GLY A 407 18.44 3.66 30.51
C GLY A 407 17.26 2.94 31.17
N LEU A 408 17.55 1.75 31.68
CA LEU A 408 16.71 1.05 32.64
C LEU A 408 16.41 1.96 33.85
N LYS A 409 15.20 2.51 33.94
CA LYS A 409 14.45 2.79 35.18
C LYS A 409 13.02 3.22 34.84
N TYR A 410 12.05 2.51 35.40
CA TYR A 410 10.63 2.83 35.35
C TYR A 410 10.32 3.87 36.43
N GLU A 411 10.05 5.12 36.04
CA GLU A 411 9.25 6.02 36.85
C GLU A 411 8.26 6.76 35.94
N SER A 412 6.98 6.60 36.25
CA SER A 412 5.87 7.32 35.63
C SER A 412 5.84 8.74 36.16
N VAL A 413 6.03 9.73 35.29
CA VAL A 413 5.71 11.12 35.60
C VAL A 413 4.72 11.63 34.56
N GLN A 414 3.49 11.89 35.01
CA GLN A 414 2.53 12.73 34.27
C GLN A 414 3.08 14.15 34.25
N LEU A 415 3.13 14.77 33.07
CA LEU A 415 3.28 16.22 32.97
C LEU A 415 2.08 16.77 32.20
N SER A 416 1.47 17.75 32.86
CA SER A 416 0.33 18.60 32.48
C SER A 416 0.42 19.20 31.09
#